data_AF-A0AAJ5BCE3-F1
#
_entry.id   AF-A0AAJ5BCE3-F1
#
_cell.length_a   1.000
_cell.length_b   1.000
_cell.length_c   1.000
_cell.angle_alpha   90.00
_cell.angle_beta   90.00
_cell.angle_gamma   90.00
#
_symmetry.space_group_name_H-M   'P 1'
#
loop_
_entity.id
_entity.type
_entity.pdbx_description
1 polymer ?
#
loop_
_entity_poly.entity_id
_entity_poly.type
_entity_poly.pdbx_seq_one_letter_code
_entity_poly.pdbx_strand_id
1 'polypeptide(L)'
;MQRGFETTTRYENINAKPLCLDNLGKEQVAKHYGYACEVVTNIIESHYEQRFDQTYPRIHITTSLSPTEIEDRYGQHFRKMLQQLFNVIVIK
;
A
#
# COMPACT_ATOMS: atom_id res chain seq x y z
N MET A 1 -4.45 11.66 14.53
CA MET A 1 -4.69 11.60 13.09
C MET A 1 -4.93 10.13 12.76
N GLN A 2 -6.18 9.65 12.79
CA GLN A 2 -6.50 8.21 12.75
C GLN A 2 -7.91 8.04 12.15
N ARG A 3 -8.14 8.18 10.84
CA ARG A 3 -9.46 7.83 10.26
C ARG A 3 -9.26 7.24 8.86
N GLY A 4 -9.53 5.94 8.77
CA GLY A 4 -9.09 5.02 7.71
C GLY A 4 -8.49 3.74 8.33
N PHE A 5 -7.74 3.91 9.43
CA PHE A 5 -7.08 2.84 10.17
C PHE A 5 -8.04 1.77 10.67
N GLU A 6 -9.22 2.14 11.19
CA GLU A 6 -10.19 1.18 11.76
C GLU A 6 -10.65 0.09 10.77
N THR A 7 -10.69 0.41 9.47
CA THR A 7 -11.06 -0.56 8.44
C THR A 7 -9.87 -1.43 8.04
N THR A 8 -8.67 -0.86 7.98
CA THR A 8 -7.43 -1.61 7.65
C THR A 8 -6.98 -2.48 8.82
N THR A 9 -7.27 -2.14 10.08
CA THR A 9 -6.82 -2.88 11.28
C THR A 9 -7.23 -4.36 11.25
N ARG A 10 -8.35 -4.70 10.60
CA ARG A 10 -8.80 -6.09 10.45
C ARG A 10 -7.88 -6.92 9.55
N TYR A 11 -7.25 -6.27 8.58
CA TYR A 11 -6.32 -6.87 7.62
C TYR A 11 -4.85 -6.68 8.03
N GLU A 12 -4.62 -5.81 9.00
CA GLU A 12 -3.30 -5.38 9.49
C GLU A 12 -2.99 -5.92 10.90
N ASN A 13 -3.69 -6.99 11.34
CA ASN A 13 -3.39 -7.66 12.60
C ASN A 13 -2.41 -8.83 12.41
N ILE A 14 -1.70 -9.23 13.47
CA ILE A 14 -0.65 -10.28 13.45
C ILE A 14 -1.16 -11.64 12.94
N ASN A 15 -2.45 -11.92 13.10
CA ASN A 15 -3.07 -13.18 12.66
C ASN A 15 -3.79 -13.05 11.31
N ALA A 16 -3.67 -11.91 10.63
CA ALA A 16 -4.33 -11.65 9.37
C ALA A 16 -3.64 -12.45 8.26
N LYS A 17 -4.43 -12.80 7.24
CA LYS A 17 -3.89 -13.39 6.03
C LYS A 17 -3.06 -12.35 5.28
N PRO A 18 -2.05 -12.77 4.50
CA PRO A 18 -1.35 -11.88 3.60
C PRO A 18 -2.33 -11.08 2.72
N LEU A 19 -2.04 -9.79 2.54
CA LEU A 19 -2.86 -8.87 1.74
C LEU A 19 -2.30 -8.79 0.32
N CYS A 20 -3.15 -8.92 -0.69
CA CYS A 20 -2.78 -8.68 -2.09
C CYS A 20 -3.54 -7.46 -2.63
N LEU A 21 -2.81 -6.42 -3.03
CA LEU A 21 -3.34 -5.28 -3.77
C LEU A 21 -3.17 -5.56 -5.26
N ASP A 22 -4.27 -5.93 -5.91
CA ASP A 22 -4.27 -6.20 -7.33
C ASP A 22 -4.50 -4.91 -8.14
N ASN A 23 -3.82 -4.78 -9.30
CA ASN A 23 -3.96 -3.65 -10.20
C ASN A 23 -3.68 -2.28 -9.54
N LEU A 24 -2.60 -2.17 -8.75
CA LEU A 24 -2.14 -0.90 -8.19
C LEU A 24 -2.03 0.15 -9.29
N GLY A 25 -2.63 1.31 -9.08
CA GLY A 25 -2.65 2.38 -10.07
C GLY A 25 -3.99 2.59 -10.75
N LYS A 26 -5.05 1.90 -10.32
CA LYS A 26 -6.40 2.04 -10.89
C LYS A 26 -7.45 2.49 -9.89
N GLU A 27 -7.10 2.57 -8.61
CA GLU A 27 -7.99 3.05 -7.57
C GLU A 27 -8.36 4.52 -7.79
N GLN A 28 -9.56 4.91 -7.34
CA GLN A 28 -9.99 6.31 -7.36
C GLN A 28 -9.77 6.91 -5.98
N VAL A 29 -9.48 8.21 -5.92
CA VAL A 29 -9.42 8.93 -4.65
C VAL A 29 -10.83 8.95 -4.05
N ALA A 30 -11.04 8.13 -3.02
CA ALA A 30 -12.31 8.07 -2.32
C ALA A 30 -12.44 9.27 -1.37
N LYS A 31 -13.67 9.73 -1.16
CA LYS A 31 -13.98 10.70 -0.10
C LYS A 31 -14.62 10.00 1.08
N HIS A 32 -14.13 10.24 2.28
CA HIS A 32 -14.73 9.78 3.53
C HIS A 32 -15.05 10.99 4.41
N TYR A 33 -16.33 11.21 4.71
CA TYR A 33 -16.84 12.42 5.39
C TYR A 33 -16.37 13.74 4.76
N GLY A 34 -16.26 13.79 3.43
CA GLY A 34 -15.86 14.99 2.67
C GLY A 34 -14.34 15.17 2.50
N TYR A 35 -13.51 14.37 3.18
CA TYR A 35 -12.05 14.41 3.04
C TYR A 35 -11.56 13.38 2.04
N ALA A 36 -10.56 13.76 1.23
CA ALA A 36 -9.86 12.82 0.34
C ALA A 36 -9.11 11.78 1.17
N CYS A 37 -9.26 10.51 0.82
CA CYS A 37 -8.57 9.39 1.43
C CYS A 37 -7.79 8.65 0.35
N GLU A 38 -6.47 8.73 0.43
CA GLU A 38 -5.56 7.96 -0.40
C GLU A 38 -5.35 6.57 0.20
N VAL A 39 -6.36 5.71 0.03
CA VAL A 39 -6.44 4.40 0.71
C VAL A 39 -5.17 3.57 0.50
N VAL A 40 -4.67 3.52 -0.73
CA VAL A 40 -3.46 2.77 -1.08
C VAL A 40 -2.22 3.35 -0.40
N THR A 41 -2.04 4.67 -0.41
CA THR A 41 -0.95 5.36 0.28
C THR A 41 -0.94 4.99 1.76
N ASN A 42 -2.09 5.11 2.43
CA ASN A 42 -2.23 4.82 3.85
C ASN A 42 -1.90 3.34 4.19
N ILE A 43 -2.33 2.39 3.37
CA ILE A 43 -2.03 0.96 3.57
C ILE A 43 -0.52 0.72 3.47
N ILE A 44 0.13 1.29 2.45
CA ILE A 44 1.57 1.11 2.23
C ILE A 44 2.39 1.78 3.33
N GLU A 45 1.98 2.96 3.79
CA GLU A 45 2.61 3.63 4.94
C GLU A 45 2.50 2.78 6.21
N SER A 46 1.32 2.23 6.51
CA SER A 46 1.10 1.33 7.65
C SER A 46 2.04 0.11 7.61
N HIS A 47 2.15 -0.54 6.44
CA HIS A 47 3.06 -1.68 6.26
C HIS A 47 4.54 -1.27 6.31
N TYR A 48 4.88 -0.06 5.84
CA TYR A 48 6.24 0.47 5.92
C TYR A 48 6.69 0.70 7.36
N GLU A 49 5.82 1.22 8.22
CA GLU A 49 6.11 1.38 9.65
C GLU A 49 6.41 0.03 10.32
N GLN A 50 5.69 -1.02 9.92
CA GLN A 50 5.80 -2.36 10.50
C GLN A 50 6.83 -3.26 9.79
N ARG A 51 7.58 -2.76 8.81
CA ARG A 51 8.41 -3.57 7.89
C ARG A 51 9.49 -4.47 8.54
N PHE A 52 9.85 -4.23 9.80
CA PHE A 52 10.82 -5.05 10.54
C PHE A 52 10.18 -6.11 11.43
N ASP A 53 8.86 -6.06 11.61
CA ASP A 53 8.11 -7.07 12.35
C ASP A 53 7.73 -8.23 11.43
N GLN A 54 8.39 -9.38 11.61
CA GLN A 54 8.14 -10.58 10.82
C GLN A 54 6.81 -11.27 11.15
N THR A 55 6.17 -10.88 12.25
CA THR A 55 4.83 -11.37 12.64
C THR A 55 3.72 -10.59 11.93
N TYR A 56 4.04 -9.41 11.40
CA TYR A 56 3.08 -8.58 10.68
C TYR A 56 2.72 -9.23 9.32
N PRO A 57 1.44 -9.20 8.91
CA PRO A 57 0.99 -9.82 7.67
C PRO A 57 1.75 -9.26 6.46
N ARG A 58 2.17 -10.17 5.57
CA ARG A 58 2.85 -9.78 4.34
C ARG A 58 1.87 -9.11 3.38
N ILE A 59 2.38 -8.14 2.63
CA ILE A 59 1.66 -7.50 1.54
C ILE A 59 2.30 -7.87 0.20
N HIS A 60 1.47 -8.02 -0.82
CA HIS A 60 1.87 -8.25 -2.21
C HIS A 60 1.11 -7.29 -3.12
N ILE A 61 1.76 -6.89 -4.22
CA ILE A 61 1.18 -5.96 -5.19
C ILE A 61 1.36 -6.50 -6.59
N THR A 62 0.33 -6.36 -7.42
CA THR A 62 0.45 -6.47 -8.87
C THR A 62 0.17 -5.11 -9.50
N THR A 63 0.87 -4.78 -10.58
CA THR A 63 0.65 -3.55 -11.32
C THR A 63 1.08 -3.69 -12.76
N SER A 64 0.38 -2.99 -13.65
CA SER A 64 0.81 -2.78 -15.04
C SER A 64 1.66 -1.51 -15.19
N LEU A 65 1.83 -0.73 -14.13
CA LEU A 65 2.56 0.52 -14.16
C LEU A 65 4.07 0.27 -14.09
N SER A 66 4.81 1.04 -14.90
CA SER A 66 6.25 1.16 -14.79
C SER A 66 6.65 1.94 -13.52
N PRO A 67 7.91 1.81 -13.07
CA PRO A 67 8.39 2.57 -11.91
C PRO A 67 8.23 4.09 -12.04
N THR A 68 8.32 4.63 -13.26
CA THR A 68 8.11 6.07 -13.53
C THR A 68 6.64 6.44 -13.37
N GLU A 69 5.72 5.66 -13.93
CA GLU A 69 4.28 5.91 -13.79
C GLU A 69 3.80 5.80 -12.33
N ILE A 70 4.42 4.92 -11.53
CA ILE A 70 4.18 4.86 -10.08
C ILE A 70 4.63 6.15 -9.39
N GLU A 71 5.81 6.68 -9.73
CA GLU A 71 6.29 7.95 -9.17
C GLU A 71 5.42 9.13 -9.59
N ASP A 72 4.98 9.17 -10.85
CA ASP A 72 4.11 10.22 -11.34
C ASP A 72 2.74 10.20 -10.65
N ARG A 73 2.24 9.00 -10.32
CA ARG A 73 0.92 8.83 -9.68
C ARG A 73 0.92 9.06 -8.17
N TYR A 74 1.91 8.53 -7.46
CA TYR A 74 1.92 8.52 -5.98
C TYR A 74 3.04 9.36 -5.37
N GLY A 75 3.92 9.91 -6.20
CA GLY A 75 5.08 10.68 -5.77
C GLY A 75 6.32 9.85 -5.44
N GLN A 76 7.45 10.54 -5.37
CA GLN A 76 8.76 9.93 -5.13
C GLN A 76 8.84 9.20 -3.78
N HIS A 77 8.19 9.74 -2.74
CA HIS A 77 8.23 9.14 -1.40
C HIS A 77 7.61 7.74 -1.40
N PHE A 78 6.44 7.59 -2.01
CA PHE A 78 5.75 6.32 -2.15
C PHE A 78 6.60 5.31 -2.92
N ARG A 79 7.21 5.71 -4.05
CA ARG A 79 8.12 4.84 -4.80
C ARG A 79 9.30 4.34 -3.96
N LYS A 80 9.89 5.18 -3.12
CA LYS A 80 10.99 4.79 -2.21
C LYS A 80 10.52 3.81 -1.13
N MET A 81 9.28 3.94 -0.64
CA MET A 81 8.72 2.95 0.28
C MET A 81 8.56 1.59 -0.40
N LEU A 82 8.03 1.56 -1.64
CA LEU A 82 7.90 0.30 -2.38
C LEU A 82 9.25 -0.39 -2.59
N GLN A 83 10.30 0.37 -2.92
CA GLN A 83 11.66 -0.19 -3.08
C GLN A 83 12.21 -0.84 -1.81
N GLN A 84 11.81 -0.36 -0.64
CA GLN A 84 12.24 -0.91 0.64
C GLN A 84 11.36 -2.05 1.14
N LEU A 85 10.08 -2.05 0.76
CA LEU A 85 9.10 -3.06 1.17
C LEU A 85 9.13 -4.32 0.31
N PHE A 86 9.41 -4.18 -0.99
CA PHE A 86 9.16 -5.25 -1.95
C PHE A 86 10.41 -5.66 -2.72
N ASN A 87 10.52 -6.97 -2.94
CA ASN A 87 11.35 -7.52 -4.01
C ASN A 87 10.55 -7.45 -5.31
N VAL A 88 11.03 -6.67 -6.28
CA VAL A 88 10.32 -6.46 -7.56
C VAL A 88 10.61 -7.63 -8.50
N ILE A 89 9.54 -8.22 -9.04
CA ILE A 89 9.60 -9.27 -10.07
C ILE A 89 8.94 -8.72 -11.33
N VAL A 90 9.68 -8.71 -12.44
CA VAL A 90 9.17 -8.29 -13.74
C VAL A 90 8.85 -9.53 -14.56
N ILE A 91 7.58 -9.69 -14.90
CA ILE A 91 7.08 -10.78 -15.75
C ILE A 91 6.95 -10.21 -17.17
N LYS A 92 7.56 -10.90 -18.14
CA LYS A 92 7.49 -10.57 -19.57
C LYS A 92 6.60 -11.57 -20.30
#